data_AF-A0A239ATP1-F1
#
_entry.id   AF-A0A239ATP1-F1
#
_cell.length_a   1.000
_cell.length_b   1.000
_cell.length_c   1.000
_cell.angle_alpha   90.00
_cell.angle_beta   90.00
_cell.angle_gamma   90.00
#
_symmetry.space_group_name_H-M   'P 1'
#
loop_
_entity.id
_entity.type
_entity.pdbx_description
1 polymer ?
#
loop_
_entity_poly.entity_id
_entity_poly.type
_entity_poly.pdbx_seq_one_letter_code
_entity_poly.pdbx_strand_id
1 'polypeptide(L)'
;EAGQPGGTTLPSARRTLPHSETKITQGSGRSSRCIRAKTPGTWHDSDPTAQVDWSVAVAAWVEATEPILERVAATYNGTIRYEQLRDQLFDETGYRTRSLMTNWISQVLGPVQNATRAEAKPPLTSLVVLTGTGGVGPGYINHEHPAGDFTSDDERQRAAAVDRLTCYRTYCEHVPEDAAPQMTPVYVAKQTRRQKPDPRPRRTCPMCNTVLPASGRCDYCD
;
A
#
# COMPACT_ATOMS: atom_id res chain seq x y z
N GLU A 1 -42.95 -27.16 48.65
CA GLU A 1 -41.89 -28.18 48.81
C GLU A 1 -40.73 -27.77 47.90
N ALA A 2 -39.66 -27.06 48.30
CA ALA A 2 -38.85 -27.07 49.52
C ALA A 2 -38.18 -28.43 49.79
N GLY A 3 -36.89 -28.55 49.41
CA GLY A 3 -36.09 -29.76 49.64
C GLY A 3 -34.67 -29.73 49.05
N GLN A 4 -33.83 -28.77 49.46
CA GLN A 4 -32.38 -28.99 49.66
C GLN A 4 -32.18 -29.64 51.06
N PRO A 5 -31.00 -30.16 51.50
CA PRO A 5 -29.63 -29.88 51.07
C PRO A 5 -28.67 -31.11 51.11
N GLY A 6 -27.37 -30.90 50.88
CA GLY A 6 -26.34 -31.85 51.35
C GLY A 6 -24.96 -31.69 50.69
N GLY A 7 -24.16 -30.73 51.16
CA GLY A 7 -22.70 -30.74 50.95
C GLY A 7 -22.00 -31.62 51.98
N THR A 8 -20.74 -32.01 51.71
CA THR A 8 -19.64 -32.19 52.69
C THR A 8 -18.35 -32.60 51.96
N THR A 9 -17.41 -31.65 51.92
CA THR A 9 -15.99 -31.72 52.36
C THR A 9 -15.04 -32.85 51.90
N LEU A 10 -13.90 -32.39 51.37
CA LEU A 10 -12.60 -33.05 51.17
C LEU A 10 -12.10 -33.88 52.38
N PRO A 11 -11.10 -34.75 52.13
CA PRO A 11 -9.84 -34.51 52.83
C PRO A 11 -8.58 -34.59 51.95
N SER A 12 -7.65 -33.72 52.34
CA SER A 12 -6.26 -33.65 51.92
C SER A 12 -5.46 -34.84 52.47
N ALA A 13 -4.62 -35.45 51.65
CA ALA A 13 -3.54 -36.33 52.12
C ALA A 13 -2.24 -36.04 51.36
N ARG A 14 -1.33 -35.37 52.06
CA ARG A 14 0.11 -35.37 51.79
C ARG A 14 0.65 -36.80 51.93
N ARG A 15 1.55 -37.24 51.05
CA ARG A 15 2.88 -37.76 51.46
C ARG A 15 3.80 -38.21 50.32
N THR A 16 5.01 -37.65 50.42
CA THR A 16 6.34 -38.24 50.19
C THR A 16 6.80 -38.67 48.79
N LEU A 17 7.83 -37.95 48.34
CA LEU A 17 8.89 -38.37 47.42
C LEU A 17 9.52 -39.71 47.83
N PRO A 18 10.11 -40.41 46.86
CA PRO A 18 11.43 -41.02 47.08
C PRO A 18 12.49 -40.40 46.15
N HIS A 19 13.64 -40.14 46.77
CA HIS A 19 14.91 -39.88 46.12
C HIS A 19 15.33 -41.06 45.24
N SER A 20 15.92 -40.76 44.09
CA SER A 20 16.83 -41.67 43.40
C SER A 20 17.90 -40.84 42.69
N GLU A 21 19.07 -40.82 43.31
CA GLU A 21 20.34 -40.46 42.68
C GLU A 21 20.58 -41.32 41.45
N THR A 22 21.03 -40.74 40.33
CA THR A 22 22.26 -41.20 39.68
C THR A 22 22.77 -40.27 38.58
N LYS A 23 24.09 -40.04 38.66
CA LYS A 23 25.06 -39.76 37.59
C LYS A 23 24.99 -38.43 36.84
N ILE A 24 25.73 -37.50 37.42
CA ILE A 24 26.65 -36.60 36.72
C ILE A 24 27.40 -37.39 35.64
N THR A 25 27.14 -37.06 34.37
CA THR A 25 28.07 -37.35 33.27
C THR A 25 28.33 -36.02 32.59
N GLN A 26 29.52 -35.47 32.82
CA GLN A 26 30.07 -34.36 32.06
C GLN A 26 30.22 -34.80 30.60
N GLY A 27 29.34 -34.31 29.75
CA GLY A 27 29.47 -34.37 28.29
C GLY A 27 29.75 -32.98 27.77
N SER A 28 31.03 -32.67 27.58
CA SER A 28 31.50 -31.51 26.85
C SER A 28 30.84 -31.45 25.47
N GLY A 29 30.19 -30.34 25.16
CA GLY A 29 29.59 -30.13 23.86
C GLY A 29 28.70 -28.91 23.85
N ARG A 30 29.27 -27.72 24.11
CA ARG A 30 28.67 -26.46 23.62
C ARG A 30 28.75 -26.46 22.09
N SER A 31 27.94 -27.31 21.47
CA SER A 31 27.47 -27.08 20.12
C SER A 31 26.38 -26.03 20.27
N SER A 32 26.81 -24.77 20.22
CA SER A 32 25.93 -23.64 19.98
C SER A 32 25.28 -23.87 18.62
N ARG A 33 24.23 -24.68 18.59
CA ARG A 33 23.26 -24.67 17.51
C ARG A 33 22.69 -23.27 17.52
N CYS A 34 23.21 -22.42 16.66
CA CYS A 34 22.46 -21.28 16.15
C CYS A 34 21.18 -21.87 15.56
N ILE A 35 20.13 -21.94 16.38
CA ILE A 35 18.78 -22.11 15.89
C ILE A 35 18.61 -20.90 14.98
N ARG A 36 18.71 -21.08 13.66
CA ARG A 36 18.20 -20.08 12.71
C ARG A 36 16.76 -19.91 13.14
N ALA A 37 16.45 -18.84 13.88
CA ALA A 37 15.09 -18.47 14.19
C ALA A 37 14.40 -18.42 12.83
N LYS A 38 13.51 -19.39 12.58
CA LYS A 38 12.70 -19.42 11.38
C LYS A 38 11.97 -18.10 11.43
N THR A 39 12.35 -17.17 10.57
CA THR A 39 11.99 -15.79 10.75
C THR A 39 10.46 -15.74 10.72
N PRO A 40 9.80 -15.27 11.80
CA PRO A 40 8.35 -15.42 11.90
C PRO A 40 7.72 -14.73 10.69
N GLY A 41 6.72 -15.39 10.10
CA GLY A 41 6.07 -14.96 8.87
C GLY A 41 5.54 -13.53 9.00
N THR A 42 4.32 -13.40 9.51
CA THR A 42 3.78 -12.12 9.97
C THR A 42 3.87 -12.12 11.51
N TRP A 43 4.16 -10.96 12.11
CA TRP A 43 4.33 -10.83 13.56
C TRP A 43 3.77 -9.48 14.02
N HIS A 44 3.63 -9.30 15.34
CA HIS A 44 3.27 -8.03 15.95
C HIS A 44 4.46 -7.47 16.74
N ASP A 45 4.64 -6.15 16.76
CA ASP A 45 5.81 -5.50 17.39
C ASP A 45 5.89 -5.72 18.92
N SER A 46 4.77 -6.05 19.58
CA SER A 46 4.75 -6.41 21.01
C SER A 46 5.39 -7.78 21.31
N ASP A 47 5.41 -8.69 20.33
CA ASP A 47 6.12 -9.97 20.40
C ASP A 47 6.68 -10.32 19.01
N PRO A 48 7.87 -9.81 18.66
CA PRO A 48 8.48 -10.02 17.35
C PRO A 48 8.90 -11.47 17.07
N THR A 49 8.85 -12.34 18.08
CA THR A 49 9.25 -13.75 17.96
C THR A 49 8.06 -14.66 17.70
N ALA A 50 6.86 -14.24 18.10
CA ALA A 50 5.62 -14.97 17.86
C ALA A 50 5.14 -14.78 16.41
N GLN A 51 4.75 -15.89 15.79
CA GLN A 51 4.07 -15.85 14.50
C GLN A 51 2.59 -15.53 14.72
N VAL A 52 2.12 -14.50 14.02
CA VAL A 52 0.71 -14.13 13.94
C VAL A 52 0.10 -14.72 12.67
N ASP A 53 -1.17 -15.10 12.74
CA ASP A 53 -1.91 -15.53 11.57
C ASP A 53 -2.02 -14.41 10.52
N TRP A 54 -1.91 -14.78 9.24
CA TRP A 54 -1.95 -13.83 8.14
C TRP A 54 -3.26 -13.04 8.09
N SER A 55 -4.39 -13.70 8.33
CA SER A 55 -5.71 -13.07 8.25
C SER A 55 -5.91 -12.01 9.34
N VAL A 56 -5.34 -12.21 10.52
CA VAL A 56 -5.40 -11.26 11.64
C VAL A 56 -4.69 -9.96 11.27
N ALA A 57 -3.49 -10.06 10.72
CA ALA A 57 -2.73 -8.88 10.29
C ALA A 57 -3.41 -8.15 9.12
N VAL A 58 -3.92 -8.90 8.13
CA VAL A 58 -4.64 -8.29 6.99
C VAL A 58 -5.89 -7.57 7.47
N ALA A 59 -6.67 -8.16 8.38
CA ALA A 59 -7.85 -7.51 8.94
C ALA A 59 -7.49 -6.21 9.66
N ALA A 60 -6.44 -6.20 10.47
CA ALA A 60 -5.96 -4.99 11.14
C ALA A 60 -5.49 -3.92 10.14
N TRP A 61 -4.78 -4.32 9.08
CA TRP A 61 -4.38 -3.38 8.02
C TRP A 61 -5.57 -2.82 7.24
N VAL A 62 -6.59 -3.63 6.95
CA VAL A 62 -7.82 -3.18 6.29
C VAL A 62 -8.53 -2.13 7.15
N GLU A 63 -8.73 -2.42 8.44
CA GLU A 63 -9.38 -1.51 9.39
C GLU A 63 -8.65 -0.17 9.51
N ALA A 64 -7.31 -0.19 9.54
CA ALA A 64 -6.50 1.04 9.62
C ALA A 64 -6.40 1.81 8.30
N THR A 65 -6.66 1.20 7.14
CA THR A 65 -6.42 1.84 5.84
C THR A 65 -7.34 3.02 5.60
N GLU A 66 -8.63 2.89 5.89
CA GLU A 66 -9.59 3.96 5.67
C GLU A 66 -9.23 5.26 6.43
N PRO A 67 -9.05 5.25 7.76
CA PRO A 67 -8.72 6.47 8.49
C PRO A 67 -7.37 7.08 8.08
N ILE A 68 -6.40 6.27 7.63
CA ILE A 68 -5.15 6.77 7.01
C ILE A 68 -5.47 7.59 5.75
N LEU A 69 -6.28 7.04 4.86
CA LEU A 69 -6.59 7.70 3.59
C LEU A 69 -7.47 8.94 3.79
N GLU A 70 -8.36 8.95 4.79
CA GLU A 70 -9.12 10.15 5.16
C GLU A 70 -8.20 11.28 5.63
N ARG A 71 -7.17 10.98 6.44
CA ARG A 71 -6.15 11.98 6.84
C ARG A 71 -5.37 12.52 5.63
N VAL A 72 -5.07 11.68 4.65
CA VAL A 72 -4.42 12.10 3.41
C VAL A 72 -5.36 13.00 2.59
N ALA A 73 -6.64 12.62 2.50
CA ALA A 73 -7.68 13.38 1.81
C ALA A 73 -7.98 14.74 2.46
N ALA A 74 -7.72 14.87 3.76
CA ALA A 74 -7.87 16.13 4.50
C ALA A 74 -6.87 17.22 4.05
N THR A 75 -5.85 16.87 3.27
CA THR A 75 -4.93 17.84 2.65
C THR A 75 -5.21 17.93 1.16
N TYR A 76 -5.57 19.12 0.66
CA TYR A 76 -5.78 19.34 -0.77
C TYR A 76 -4.52 18.98 -1.57
N ASN A 77 -4.70 18.21 -2.66
CA ASN A 77 -3.63 17.60 -3.45
C ASN A 77 -2.75 16.57 -2.70
N GLY A 78 -3.18 16.13 -1.52
CA GLY A 78 -2.54 15.06 -0.75
C GLY A 78 -2.60 13.72 -1.51
N THR A 79 -1.47 13.05 -1.63
CA THR A 79 -1.38 11.67 -2.15
C THR A 79 -0.41 10.88 -1.29
N ILE A 80 -0.60 9.57 -1.22
CA ILE A 80 0.26 8.67 -0.45
C ILE A 80 0.87 7.62 -1.37
N ARG A 81 2.19 7.40 -1.25
CA ARG A 81 2.85 6.31 -1.97
C ARG A 81 2.52 4.99 -1.28
N TYR A 82 2.47 3.91 -2.06
CA TYR A 82 2.30 2.56 -1.51
C TYR A 82 3.25 2.23 -0.35
N GLU A 83 4.52 2.62 -0.46
CA GLU A 83 5.52 2.40 0.60
C GLU A 83 5.20 3.18 1.88
N GLN A 84 4.71 4.41 1.73
CA GLN A 84 4.28 5.24 2.87
C GLN A 84 3.02 4.70 3.52
N LEU A 85 2.08 4.19 2.72
CA LEU A 85 0.87 3.52 3.24
C LEU A 85 1.26 2.27 4.04
N ARG A 86 2.17 1.44 3.52
CA ARG A 86 2.69 0.29 4.28
C ARG A 86 3.28 0.73 5.62
N ASP A 87 4.15 1.75 5.60
CA ASP A 87 4.85 2.17 6.81
C ASP A 87 3.84 2.68 7.86
N GLN A 88 2.84 3.47 7.45
CA GLN A 88 1.76 3.91 8.33
C GLN A 88 0.91 2.75 8.85
N LEU A 89 0.57 1.78 7.99
CA LEU A 89 -0.16 0.58 8.43
C LEU A 89 0.63 -0.22 9.47
N PHE A 90 1.94 -0.37 9.29
CA PHE A 90 2.78 -1.05 10.28
C PHE A 90 2.87 -0.27 11.59
N ASP A 91 3.00 1.05 11.52
CA ASP A 91 3.16 1.88 12.71
C ASP A 91 1.84 2.05 13.49
N GLU A 92 0.69 2.05 12.82
CA GLU A 92 -0.63 2.14 13.45
C GLU A 92 -1.12 0.82 14.03
N THR A 93 -0.85 -0.28 13.33
CA THR A 93 -1.39 -1.60 13.72
C THR A 93 -0.41 -2.45 14.50
N GLY A 94 0.89 -2.13 14.47
CA GLY A 94 1.97 -2.93 15.04
C GLY A 94 2.22 -4.27 14.31
N TYR A 95 1.40 -4.65 13.32
CA TYR A 95 1.60 -5.87 12.55
C TYR A 95 2.57 -5.65 11.40
N ARG A 96 3.61 -6.49 11.32
CA ARG A 96 4.65 -6.43 10.29
C ARG A 96 4.80 -7.75 9.56
N THR A 97 5.30 -7.66 8.34
CA THR A 97 5.60 -8.83 7.50
C THR A 97 6.86 -8.62 6.68
N ARG A 98 7.54 -9.72 6.32
CA ARG A 98 8.63 -9.72 5.32
C ARG A 98 8.13 -9.90 3.89
N SER A 99 6.83 -10.18 3.72
CA SER A 99 6.25 -10.36 2.39
C SER A 99 6.35 -9.07 1.57
N LEU A 100 6.70 -9.20 0.29
CA LEU A 100 6.74 -8.07 -0.64
C LEU A 100 5.35 -7.43 -0.72
N MET A 101 5.33 -6.10 -0.68
CA MET A 101 4.10 -5.31 -0.66
C MET A 101 3.14 -5.65 -1.80
N THR A 102 3.66 -5.92 -3.00
CA THR A 102 2.89 -6.31 -4.18
C THR A 102 2.02 -7.55 -3.96
N ASN A 103 2.41 -8.43 -3.02
CA ASN A 103 1.71 -9.70 -2.77
C ASN A 103 0.52 -9.54 -1.82
N TRP A 104 0.48 -8.46 -1.02
CA TRP A 104 -0.51 -8.31 0.03
C TRP A 104 -1.30 -7.02 -0.02
N ILE A 105 -0.79 -5.96 -0.63
CA ILE A 105 -1.49 -4.68 -0.63
C ILE A 105 -2.86 -4.75 -1.33
N SER A 106 -3.01 -5.60 -2.35
CA SER A 106 -4.31 -5.82 -3.00
C SER A 106 -5.33 -6.49 -2.06
N GLN A 107 -4.87 -7.31 -1.10
CA GLN A 107 -5.73 -7.92 -0.08
C GLN A 107 -6.22 -6.88 0.95
N VAL A 108 -5.53 -5.73 1.04
CA VAL A 108 -5.90 -4.62 1.91
C VAL A 108 -6.77 -3.59 1.16
N LEU A 109 -6.35 -3.18 -0.05
CA LEU A 109 -7.06 -2.17 -0.84
C LEU A 109 -8.38 -2.68 -1.43
N GLY A 110 -8.49 -3.97 -1.78
CA GLY A 110 -9.71 -4.54 -2.34
C GLY A 110 -10.91 -4.45 -1.40
N PRO A 111 -10.79 -4.89 -0.13
CA PRO A 111 -11.83 -4.69 0.89
C PRO A 111 -12.22 -3.23 1.08
N VAL A 112 -11.25 -2.31 1.12
CA VAL A 112 -11.50 -0.86 1.28
C VAL A 112 -12.27 -0.31 0.09
N GLN A 113 -11.92 -0.67 -1.15
CA GLN A 113 -12.66 -0.29 -2.34
C GLN A 113 -14.12 -0.76 -2.31
N ASN A 114 -14.35 -1.98 -1.82
CA ASN A 114 -15.70 -2.52 -1.68
C ASN A 114 -16.48 -1.81 -0.57
N ALA A 115 -15.84 -1.49 0.56
CA ALA A 115 -16.44 -0.78 1.68
C ALA A 115 -16.83 0.65 1.29
N THR A 116 -15.93 1.42 0.69
CA THR A 116 -16.24 2.80 0.24
C THR A 116 -17.40 2.82 -0.75
N ARG A 117 -17.46 1.82 -1.64
CA ARG A 117 -18.57 1.68 -2.59
C ARG A 117 -19.89 1.32 -1.91
N ALA A 118 -19.88 0.40 -0.96
CA ALA A 118 -21.08 -0.02 -0.23
C ALA A 118 -21.64 1.12 0.63
N GLU A 119 -20.76 1.96 1.19
CA GLU A 119 -21.11 3.10 2.05
C GLU A 119 -21.33 4.41 1.29
N ALA A 120 -21.23 4.40 -0.04
CA ALA A 120 -21.28 5.59 -0.90
C ALA A 120 -20.26 6.68 -0.51
N LYS A 121 -19.14 6.29 0.10
CA LYS A 121 -17.98 7.15 0.37
C LYS A 121 -17.14 7.32 -0.91
N PRO A 122 -16.45 8.45 -1.10
CA PRO A 122 -15.61 8.61 -2.28
C PRO A 122 -14.51 7.54 -2.31
N PRO A 123 -14.05 7.09 -3.49
CA PRO A 123 -13.07 6.02 -3.61
C PRO A 123 -11.68 6.49 -3.15
N LEU A 124 -11.43 6.35 -1.83
CA LEU A 124 -10.22 6.77 -1.13
C LEU A 124 -8.94 6.15 -1.71
N THR A 125 -9.02 4.96 -2.30
CA THR A 125 -7.86 4.31 -2.93
C THR A 125 -7.31 5.06 -4.15
N SER A 126 -8.03 6.07 -4.66
CA SER A 126 -7.54 7.01 -5.68
C SER A 126 -6.33 7.83 -5.23
N LEU A 127 -6.14 7.96 -3.91
CA LEU A 127 -5.02 8.69 -3.29
C LEU A 127 -3.72 7.87 -3.24
N VAL A 128 -3.80 6.56 -3.47
CA VAL A 128 -2.67 5.64 -3.37
C VAL A 128 -1.96 5.54 -4.71
N VAL A 129 -0.73 6.06 -4.78
CA VAL A 129 0.01 6.20 -6.03
C VAL A 129 1.33 5.42 -6.03
N LEU A 130 1.70 4.92 -7.20
CA LEU A 130 2.98 4.23 -7.40
C LEU A 130 4.13 5.23 -7.43
N THR A 131 5.17 5.01 -6.61
CA THR A 131 6.42 5.82 -6.64
C THR A 131 7.00 5.91 -8.05
N GLY A 132 6.89 4.82 -8.82
CA GLY A 132 7.44 4.69 -10.17
C GLY A 132 6.64 5.38 -11.27
N THR A 133 5.37 5.75 -11.09
CA THR A 133 4.57 6.41 -12.14
C THR A 133 3.93 7.70 -11.68
N GLY A 134 3.72 7.88 -10.38
CA GLY A 134 2.90 8.94 -9.80
C GLY A 134 1.40 8.68 -9.93
N GLY A 135 0.99 7.65 -10.65
CA GLY A 135 -0.42 7.31 -10.89
C GLY A 135 -0.91 6.17 -10.01
N VAL A 136 -2.21 5.88 -10.11
CA VAL A 136 -2.81 4.67 -9.53
C VAL A 136 -2.34 3.43 -10.28
N GLY A 137 -2.29 2.29 -9.57
CA GLY A 137 -1.86 1.02 -10.14
C GLY A 137 -2.89 0.36 -11.07
N PRO A 138 -2.51 -0.72 -11.77
CA PRO A 138 -3.41 -1.44 -12.69
C PRO A 138 -4.59 -2.12 -11.99
N GLY A 139 -4.50 -2.38 -10.68
CA GLY A 139 -5.60 -2.93 -9.88
C GLY A 139 -6.55 -1.88 -9.32
N TYR A 140 -6.46 -0.63 -9.78
CA TYR A 140 -7.40 0.41 -9.37
C TYR A 140 -8.79 0.12 -9.95
N ILE A 141 -9.81 0.23 -9.11
CA ILE A 141 -11.23 0.23 -9.47
C ILE A 141 -11.89 1.42 -8.78
N ASN A 142 -12.98 1.91 -9.34
CA ASN A 142 -13.79 2.94 -8.72
C ASN A 142 -15.29 2.62 -8.87
N HIS A 143 -16.15 3.57 -8.53
CA HIS A 143 -17.59 3.35 -8.56
C HIS A 143 -18.15 3.23 -9.99
N GLU A 144 -17.56 3.95 -10.94
CA GLU A 144 -17.94 3.93 -12.36
C GLU A 144 -17.37 2.71 -13.10
N HIS A 145 -16.20 2.24 -12.67
CA HIS A 145 -15.45 1.10 -13.21
C HIS A 145 -15.21 0.04 -12.13
N PRO A 146 -16.26 -0.63 -11.63
CA PRO A 146 -16.15 -1.60 -10.53
C PRO A 146 -15.39 -2.86 -10.92
N ALA A 147 -15.26 -3.15 -12.22
CA ALA A 147 -14.49 -4.27 -12.76
C ALA A 147 -13.06 -3.85 -13.18
N GLY A 148 -12.69 -2.57 -13.05
CA GLY A 148 -11.40 -2.06 -13.53
C GLY A 148 -11.29 -2.06 -15.06
N ASP A 149 -12.42 -1.98 -15.75
CA ASP A 149 -12.60 -2.07 -17.20
C ASP A 149 -12.24 -0.77 -17.95
N PHE A 150 -11.12 -0.15 -17.56
CA PHE A 150 -10.58 1.01 -18.25
C PHE A 150 -10.02 0.63 -19.62
N THR A 151 -10.35 1.40 -20.65
CA THR A 151 -9.87 1.20 -22.03
C THR A 151 -8.39 1.56 -22.20
N SER A 152 -7.83 2.39 -21.32
CA SER A 152 -6.42 2.78 -21.34
C SER A 152 -5.88 3.18 -19.96
N ASP A 153 -4.55 3.26 -19.82
CA ASP A 153 -3.92 3.82 -18.62
C ASP A 153 -4.31 5.29 -18.41
N ASP A 154 -4.37 6.10 -19.48
CA ASP A 154 -4.70 7.51 -19.36
C ASP A 154 -6.13 7.74 -18.88
N GLU A 155 -7.09 6.93 -19.34
CA GLU A 155 -8.46 6.93 -18.83
C GLU A 155 -8.51 6.59 -17.33
N ARG A 156 -7.80 5.53 -16.91
CA ARG A 156 -7.70 5.15 -15.50
C ARG A 156 -7.14 6.28 -14.65
N GLN A 157 -6.10 6.97 -15.11
CA GLN A 157 -5.53 8.09 -14.37
C GLN A 157 -6.47 9.31 -14.33
N ARG A 158 -7.26 9.56 -15.40
CA ARG A 158 -8.26 10.63 -15.43
C ARG A 158 -9.39 10.35 -14.45
N ALA A 159 -9.91 9.12 -14.44
CA ALA A 159 -10.91 8.68 -13.45
C ALA A 159 -10.39 8.85 -12.02
N ALA A 160 -9.17 8.40 -11.74
CA ALA A 160 -8.52 8.60 -10.44
C ALA A 160 -8.33 10.08 -10.08
N ALA A 161 -8.15 10.98 -11.04
CA ALA A 161 -8.08 12.42 -10.78
C ALA A 161 -9.43 13.03 -10.37
N VAL A 162 -10.52 12.56 -10.99
CA VAL A 162 -11.90 12.95 -10.61
C VAL A 162 -12.18 12.47 -9.20
N ASP A 163 -11.88 11.21 -8.93
CA ASP A 163 -12.06 10.56 -7.64
C ASP A 163 -11.30 11.25 -6.52
N ARG A 164 -10.03 11.62 -6.75
CA ARG A 164 -9.23 12.39 -5.78
C ARG A 164 -9.86 13.73 -5.44
N LEU A 165 -10.39 14.46 -6.44
CA LEU A 165 -11.08 15.72 -6.19
C LEU A 165 -12.34 15.50 -5.34
N THR A 166 -13.09 14.43 -5.59
CA THR A 166 -14.23 14.04 -4.75
C THR A 166 -13.79 13.78 -3.32
N CYS A 167 -12.70 13.01 -3.10
CA CYS A 167 -12.13 12.80 -1.77
C CYS A 167 -11.77 14.12 -1.08
N TYR A 168 -11.08 15.03 -1.77
CA TYR A 168 -10.72 16.32 -1.18
C TYR A 168 -11.94 17.15 -0.82
N ARG A 169 -12.98 17.19 -1.67
CA ARG A 169 -14.22 17.91 -1.37
C ARG A 169 -14.98 17.33 -0.17
N THR A 170 -14.82 16.03 0.09
CA THR A 170 -15.44 15.36 1.25
C THR A 170 -14.67 15.60 2.55
N TYR A 171 -13.34 15.53 2.51
CA TYR A 171 -12.52 15.44 3.73
C TYR A 171 -11.63 16.66 4.01
N CYS A 172 -11.32 17.48 3.01
CA CYS A 172 -10.48 18.67 3.18
C CYS A 172 -11.35 19.88 3.56
N GLU A 173 -10.94 20.60 4.61
CA GLU A 173 -11.63 21.81 5.07
C GLU A 173 -11.66 22.92 4.00
N HIS A 174 -10.58 23.05 3.23
CA HIS A 174 -10.45 24.08 2.22
C HIS A 174 -10.02 23.51 0.87
N VAL A 175 -10.98 23.44 -0.06
CA VAL A 175 -10.76 23.14 -1.47
C VAL A 175 -11.18 24.37 -2.28
N PRO A 176 -10.33 24.89 -3.19
CA PRO A 176 -10.74 25.98 -4.08
C PRO A 176 -12.00 25.62 -4.87
N GLU A 177 -12.91 26.57 -5.04
CA GLU A 177 -14.18 26.34 -5.75
C GLU A 177 -13.95 25.98 -7.23
N ASP A 178 -12.94 26.59 -7.84
CA ASP A 178 -12.49 26.34 -9.21
C ASP A 178 -11.55 25.13 -9.34
N ALA A 179 -11.35 24.36 -8.26
CA ALA A 179 -10.55 23.15 -8.31
C ALA A 179 -11.10 22.16 -9.35
N ALA A 180 -10.27 21.84 -10.33
CA ALA A 180 -10.54 20.85 -11.36
C ALA A 180 -9.75 19.55 -11.09
N PRO A 181 -10.21 18.39 -11.59
CA PRO A 181 -9.46 17.14 -11.50
C PRO A 181 -8.04 17.30 -12.07
N GLN A 182 -7.02 17.05 -11.25
CA GLN A 182 -5.61 17.16 -11.65
C GLN A 182 -4.91 15.83 -11.57
N MET A 183 -4.13 15.48 -12.60
CA MET A 183 -3.14 14.40 -12.52
C MET A 183 -2.07 14.72 -11.46
N THR A 184 -1.40 13.71 -10.92
CA THR A 184 -0.31 13.97 -9.97
C THR A 184 0.89 14.62 -10.68
N PRO A 185 1.66 15.49 -10.00
CA PRO A 185 2.83 16.14 -10.59
C PRO A 185 3.85 15.14 -11.17
N VAL A 186 4.06 14.01 -10.48
CA VAL A 186 4.98 12.96 -10.91
C VAL A 186 4.51 12.28 -12.20
N TYR A 187 3.21 12.03 -12.34
CA TYR A 187 2.65 11.44 -13.55
C TYR A 187 2.79 12.38 -14.76
N VAL A 188 2.45 13.67 -14.58
CA VAL A 188 2.62 14.69 -15.62
C VAL A 188 4.08 14.82 -16.06
N ALA A 189 5.02 14.86 -15.11
CA ALA A 189 6.45 14.94 -15.40
C ALA A 189 6.97 13.73 -16.19
N LYS A 190 6.43 12.53 -15.94
CA LYS A 190 6.81 11.33 -16.71
C LYS A 190 6.21 11.31 -18.10
N GLN A 191 4.96 11.75 -18.24
CA GLN A 191 4.30 11.77 -19.54
C GLN A 191 4.94 12.80 -20.48
N THR A 192 5.27 13.99 -19.96
CA THR A 192 6.02 15.01 -20.71
C THR A 192 7.41 14.53 -21.13
N ARG A 193 8.13 13.79 -20.27
CA ARG A 193 9.42 13.19 -20.65
C ARG A 193 9.30 12.12 -21.73
N ARG A 194 8.21 11.35 -21.73
CA ARG A 194 7.93 10.30 -22.73
C ARG A 194 7.58 10.90 -24.09
N GLN A 195 6.87 12.03 -24.10
CA GLN A 195 6.64 12.84 -25.28
C GLN A 195 7.94 13.56 -25.65
N LYS A 196 8.84 12.82 -26.32
CA LYS A 196 10.08 13.41 -26.85
C LYS A 196 9.70 14.62 -27.72
N PRO A 197 10.36 15.79 -27.55
CA PRO A 197 10.12 16.92 -28.42
C PRO A 197 10.27 16.50 -29.87
N ASP A 198 9.34 16.92 -30.72
CA ASP A 198 9.45 16.69 -32.17
C ASP A 198 10.83 17.21 -32.62
N PRO A 199 11.64 16.42 -33.36
CA PRO A 199 12.86 16.93 -33.97
C PRO A 199 12.57 18.28 -34.63
N ARG A 200 13.38 19.30 -34.27
CA ARG A 200 13.25 20.64 -34.85
C ARG A 200 13.11 20.51 -36.37
N PRO A 201 12.10 21.14 -36.98
CA PRO A 201 11.90 21.02 -38.42
C PRO A 201 13.21 21.40 -39.12
N ARG A 202 13.66 20.53 -40.02
CA ARG A 202 14.90 20.77 -40.76
C ARG A 202 14.70 22.05 -41.57
N ARG A 203 15.63 23.00 -41.44
CA ARG A 203 15.57 24.24 -42.22
C ARG A 203 15.72 23.88 -43.69
N THR A 204 14.83 24.37 -44.54
CA THR A 204 14.92 24.21 -45.99
C THR A 204 15.41 25.50 -46.64
N CYS A 205 16.12 25.38 -47.75
CA CYS A 205 16.56 26.52 -48.54
C CYS A 205 15.33 27.19 -49.19
N PRO A 206 15.16 28.52 -49.10
CA PRO A 206 14.01 29.20 -49.70
C PRO A 206 14.05 29.20 -51.24
N MET A 207 15.21 28.96 -51.85
CA MET A 207 15.39 29.02 -53.31
C MET A 207 15.12 27.69 -54.00
N CYS A 208 15.64 26.58 -53.46
CA CYS A 208 15.54 25.26 -54.09
C CYS A 208 14.83 24.21 -53.21
N ASN A 209 14.32 24.61 -52.04
CA ASN A 209 13.59 23.78 -51.09
C ASN A 209 14.34 22.53 -50.60
N THR A 210 15.66 22.45 -50.82
CA THR A 210 16.48 21.37 -50.27
C THR A 210 16.71 21.55 -48.77
N VAL A 211 16.93 20.45 -48.06
CA VAL A 211 17.25 20.46 -46.63
C VAL A 211 18.64 21.07 -46.41
N LEU A 212 18.73 22.11 -45.59
CA LEU A 212 20.00 22.76 -45.30
C LEU A 212 20.85 21.88 -44.36
N PRO A 213 22.17 21.75 -44.64
CA PRO A 213 23.13 21.19 -43.71
C PRO A 213 23.27 22.07 -42.46
N ALA A 214 24.00 21.57 -41.45
CA ALA A 214 24.18 22.26 -40.17
C ALA A 214 24.84 23.65 -40.29
N SER A 215 25.57 23.91 -41.39
CA SER A 215 26.17 25.21 -41.71
C SER A 215 25.13 26.29 -42.03
N GLY A 216 23.89 25.91 -42.39
CA GLY A 216 22.83 26.85 -42.77
C GLY A 216 22.98 27.45 -44.17
N ARG A 217 23.98 27.03 -44.96
CA ARG A 217 24.16 27.43 -46.37
C ARG A 217 23.75 26.30 -47.31
N CYS A 218 23.28 26.68 -48.50
CA CYS A 218 22.78 25.73 -49.47
C CYS A 218 23.90 25.34 -50.43
N ASP A 219 24.28 24.06 -50.45
CA ASP A 219 25.35 23.56 -51.34
C ASP A 219 25.03 23.70 -52.85
N TYR A 220 23.76 23.98 -53.19
CA TYR A 220 23.29 24.13 -54.57
C TYR A 220 23.00 25.57 -55.00
N CYS A 221 22.93 26.53 -54.06
CA CYS A 221 22.56 27.92 -54.35
C CYS A 221 23.61 28.94 -53.85
N ASP A 222 24.73 28.46 -53.31
CA ASP A 222 25.92 29.26 -53.03
C ASP A 222 26.65 29.65 -54.33
#